data_AF-A0A7C5UX49-F1
#
_entry.id   AF-A0A7C5UX49-F1
#
_cell.length_a   1.000
_cell.length_b   1.000
_cell.length_c   1.000
_cell.angle_alpha   90.00
_cell.angle_beta   90.00
_cell.angle_gamma   90.00
#
_symmetry.space_group_name_H-M   'P 1'
#
loop_
_entity.id
_entity.type
_entity.pdbx_description
1 polymer ?
#
loop_
_entity_poly.entity_id
_entity_poly.type
_entity_poly.pdbx_seq_one_letter_code
_entity_poly.pdbx_strand_id
1 'polypeptide(L)'
;MRLLGVPVATYRIQFSLNFRFVDAKNLVPYLHELGITHLYVSPRFKAGKASSHGYDVADPLRVNSELGTEEEFDELVYKLKCYGMGLLLDIVPNHMAASPENPWWDEHNFDA
;
A
#
# COMPACT_ATOMS: atom_id res chain seq x y z
N MET A 1 18.30 0.64 24.29
CA MET A 1 17.51 -0.42 23.62
C MET A 1 16.26 0.24 23.06
N ARG A 2 16.11 0.39 21.74
CA ARG A 2 14.87 0.94 21.15
C ARG A 2 13.76 -0.07 21.38
N LEU A 3 12.59 0.38 21.85
CA LEU A 3 11.39 -0.46 21.91
C LEU A 3 11.09 -0.93 20.48
N LEU A 4 11.19 -2.25 20.26
CA LEU A 4 10.86 -2.89 19.00
C LEU A 4 9.38 -2.59 18.69
N GLY A 5 9.13 -1.71 17.72
CA GLY A 5 7.79 -1.51 17.15
C GLY A 5 7.17 -0.12 17.27
N VAL A 6 7.78 0.83 17.98
CA VAL A 6 7.28 2.22 18.00
C VAL A 6 7.96 3.03 16.88
N PRO A 7 7.21 3.60 15.92
CA PRO A 7 7.79 4.50 14.92
C PRO A 7 8.41 5.74 15.58
N VAL A 8 9.66 6.05 15.20
CA VAL A 8 10.36 7.27 15.65
C VAL A 8 10.30 8.36 14.58
N ALA A 9 10.46 7.95 13.32
CA ALA A 9 10.34 8.82 12.14
C ALA A 9 9.66 8.04 11.02
N THR A 10 8.59 8.60 10.48
CA THR A 10 7.80 8.03 9.39
C THR A 10 8.01 8.83 8.11
N TYR A 11 8.09 8.16 6.96
CA TYR A 11 8.13 8.81 5.65
C TYR A 11 6.90 8.40 4.83
N ARG A 12 6.07 9.37 4.43
CA ARG A 12 4.86 9.11 3.65
C ARG A 12 5.21 8.82 2.18
N ILE A 13 4.77 7.67 1.69
CA ILE A 13 4.81 7.28 0.28
C ILE A 13 3.40 7.24 -0.28
N GLN A 14 3.19 7.92 -1.40
CA GLN A 14 1.95 7.89 -2.15
C GLN A 14 2.13 7.00 -3.39
N PHE A 15 1.53 5.81 -3.37
CA PHE A 15 1.58 4.90 -4.50
C PHE A 15 0.65 5.36 -5.62
N SER A 16 1.09 5.16 -6.86
CA SER A 16 0.33 5.41 -8.09
C SER A 16 0.96 4.65 -9.26
N LEU A 17 0.39 4.76 -10.45
CA LEU A 17 0.98 4.23 -11.69
C LEU A 17 2.41 4.74 -11.95
N ASN A 18 2.75 5.94 -11.45
CA ASN A 18 4.07 6.55 -11.64
C ASN A 18 5.02 6.31 -10.46
N PHE A 19 4.56 5.64 -9.41
CA PHE A 19 5.37 5.34 -8.23
C PHE A 19 4.83 4.06 -7.56
N ARG A 20 5.46 2.93 -7.87
CA ARG A 20 5.02 1.56 -7.55
C ARG A 20 5.78 0.98 -6.35
N PHE A 21 5.44 -0.25 -5.96
CA PHE A 21 6.12 -0.95 -4.87
C PHE A 21 7.63 -1.13 -5.12
N VAL A 22 8.01 -1.43 -6.36
CA VAL A 22 9.42 -1.56 -6.77
C VAL A 22 10.19 -0.24 -6.61
N ASP A 23 9.56 0.90 -6.88
CA ASP A 23 10.18 2.22 -6.72
C ASP A 23 10.42 2.54 -5.24
N ALA A 24 9.42 2.29 -4.39
CA ALA A 24 9.59 2.42 -2.95
C ALA A 24 10.68 1.48 -2.42
N LYS A 25 10.77 0.24 -2.92
CA LYS A 25 11.80 -0.73 -2.55
C LYS A 25 13.20 -0.20 -2.86
N ASN A 26 13.36 0.46 -4.00
CA ASN A 26 14.63 1.06 -4.41
C ASN A 26 15.04 2.28 -3.57
N LEU A 27 14.08 2.99 -2.95
CA LEU A 27 14.36 4.10 -2.04
C LEU A 27 14.80 3.67 -0.63
N VAL A 28 14.54 2.43 -0.23
CA VAL A 28 14.80 1.96 1.15
C VAL A 28 16.22 2.27 1.65
N PRO A 29 17.31 2.03 0.91
CA PRO A 29 18.65 2.34 1.38
C PRO A 29 18.86 3.84 1.69
N TYR A 30 18.37 4.71 0.79
CA TYR A 30 18.44 6.16 0.98
C TYR A 30 17.64 6.62 2.21
N LEU A 31 16.42 6.12 2.38
CA LEU A 31 15.57 6.50 3.51
C LEU A 31 16.12 5.98 4.84
N HIS A 32 16.78 4.82 4.84
CA HIS A 32 17.52 4.33 5.99
C HIS A 32 18.68 5.26 6.37
N GLU A 33 19.50 5.67 5.40
CA GLU A 33 20.60 6.63 5.63
C GLU A 33 20.10 7.99 6.14
N LEU A 34 18.93 8.43 5.66
CA LEU A 34 18.26 9.64 6.15
C LEU A 34 17.77 9.51 7.61
N GLY A 35 17.71 8.30 8.16
CA GLY A 35 17.26 8.04 9.53
C GLY A 35 15.77 7.72 9.68
N ILE A 36 15.07 7.47 8.57
CA ILE A 36 13.68 7.02 8.59
C ILE A 36 13.58 5.64 9.23
N THR A 37 12.60 5.46 10.11
CA THR A 37 12.38 4.17 10.79
C THR A 37 11.23 3.37 10.20
N HIS A 38 10.24 4.04 9.63
CA HIS A 38 9.05 3.39 9.08
C HIS A 38 8.63 4.07 7.78
N LEU A 39 8.25 3.28 6.78
CA LEU A 39 7.46 3.83 5.68
C LEU A 39 6.01 3.90 6.12
N TYR A 40 5.39 5.06 5.92
CA TYR A 40 3.94 5.20 6.00
C TYR A 40 3.42 5.20 4.56
N VAL A 41 2.73 4.15 4.14
CA VAL A 41 2.32 4.00 2.74
C VAL A 41 0.83 4.20 2.57
N SER A 42 0.42 4.78 1.45
CA SER A 42 -0.99 4.84 1.02
C SER A 42 -1.61 3.43 0.88
N PRO A 43 -2.95 3.32 0.75
CA PRO A 43 -3.60 2.02 0.57
C PRO A 43 -3.03 1.23 -0.60
N ARG A 44 -2.98 -0.10 -0.43
CA ARG A 44 -2.47 -1.05 -1.45
C ARG A 44 -3.56 -1.82 -2.18
N PHE A 45 -4.80 -1.74 -1.72
CA PHE A 45 -5.92 -2.55 -2.19
C PHE A 45 -6.41 -2.09 -3.56
N LYS A 46 -7.02 -3.00 -4.32
CA LYS A 46 -7.64 -2.69 -5.62
C LYS A 46 -8.58 -1.51 -5.44
N ALA A 47 -8.31 -0.45 -6.19
CA ALA A 47 -9.08 0.78 -6.20
C ALA A 47 -9.71 0.97 -7.60
N GLY A 48 -10.45 2.07 -7.78
CA GLY A 48 -10.90 2.47 -9.10
C GLY A 48 -9.74 2.53 -10.10
N LYS A 49 -10.02 2.18 -11.36
CA LYS A 49 -9.02 2.22 -12.44
C LYS A 49 -8.32 3.58 -12.50
N ALA A 50 -6.99 3.57 -12.61
CA ALA A 50 -6.13 4.75 -12.62
C ALA A 50 -6.29 5.67 -11.38
N SER A 51 -6.76 5.15 -10.25
CA SER A 51 -6.78 5.89 -8.99
C SER A 51 -5.36 6.33 -8.60
N SER A 52 -5.22 7.62 -8.32
CA SER A 52 -3.96 8.23 -7.89
C SER A 52 -3.74 8.18 -6.38
N HIS A 53 -4.75 7.78 -5.61
CA HIS A 53 -4.74 7.88 -4.15
C HIS A 53 -5.08 6.58 -3.42
N GLY A 54 -5.91 5.70 -4.01
CA GLY A 54 -6.24 4.38 -3.47
C GLY A 54 -7.29 4.36 -2.34
N TYR A 55 -8.03 5.45 -2.14
CA TYR A 55 -9.07 5.55 -1.09
C TYR A 55 -10.45 5.08 -1.58
N ASP A 56 -10.62 5.04 -2.89
CA ASP A 56 -11.77 4.50 -3.62
C ASP A 56 -11.62 2.98 -3.81
N VAL A 57 -11.53 2.24 -2.70
CA VAL A 57 -11.33 0.78 -2.69
C VAL A 57 -12.48 0.07 -3.41
N ALA A 58 -12.16 -0.70 -4.44
CA ALA A 58 -13.10 -1.51 -5.21
C ALA A 58 -13.09 -2.98 -4.77
N ASP A 59 -11.95 -3.52 -4.33
CA ASP A 59 -11.85 -4.87 -3.76
C ASP A 59 -10.79 -4.91 -2.64
N PRO A 60 -11.17 -5.05 -1.36
CA PRO A 60 -10.24 -5.05 -0.24
C PRO A 60 -9.48 -6.39 -0.10
N LEU A 61 -9.81 -7.42 -0.89
CA LEU A 61 -9.18 -8.74 -0.84
C LEU A 61 -8.03 -8.89 -1.85
N ARG A 62 -7.77 -7.85 -2.65
CA ARG A 62 -6.77 -7.86 -3.72
C ARG A 62 -5.86 -6.65 -3.61
N VAL A 63 -4.57 -6.85 -3.86
CA VAL A 63 -3.67 -5.75 -4.21
C VAL A 63 -4.09 -5.08 -5.52
N ASN A 64 -3.92 -3.77 -5.60
CA ASN A 64 -4.06 -3.04 -6.86
C ASN A 64 -2.91 -3.39 -7.81
N SER A 65 -3.23 -4.12 -8.87
CA SER A 65 -2.27 -4.54 -9.91
C SER A 65 -1.57 -3.38 -10.61
N GLU A 66 -2.12 -2.17 -10.56
CA GLU A 66 -1.47 -0.95 -11.08
C GLU A 66 -0.23 -0.57 -10.25
N LEU A 67 -0.24 -0.88 -8.95
CA LEU A 67 0.85 -0.60 -8.01
C LEU A 67 1.92 -1.70 -7.99
N GLY A 68 1.52 -2.93 -8.32
CA GLY A 68 2.38 -4.10 -8.37
C GLY A 68 1.68 -5.40 -8.02
N THR A 69 2.45 -6.48 -7.87
CA THR A 69 1.96 -7.78 -7.40
C THR A 69 2.02 -7.90 -5.87
N GLU A 70 1.39 -8.94 -5.33
CA GLU A 70 1.53 -9.30 -3.90
C GLU A 70 3.00 -9.58 -3.56
N GLU A 71 3.72 -10.29 -4.44
CA GLU A 71 5.13 -10.60 -4.28
C GLU A 71 6.00 -9.34 -4.29
N GLU A 72 5.72 -8.39 -5.19
CA GLU A 72 6.45 -7.11 -5.20
C GLU A 72 6.25 -6.31 -3.90
N PHE A 73 5.06 -6.38 -3.31
CA PHE A 73 4.79 -5.78 -2.00
C PHE A 73 5.52 -6.52 -0.87
N ASP A 74 5.52 -7.84 -0.88
CA ASP A 74 6.26 -8.66 0.08
C ASP A 74 7.77 -8.42 0.00
N GLU A 75 8.32 -8.24 -1.21
CA GLU A 75 9.71 -7.87 -1.41
C GLU A 75 10.05 -6.49 -0.82
N LEU A 76 9.15 -5.51 -0.94
CA LEU A 76 9.29 -4.21 -0.26
C LEU A 76 9.33 -4.39 1.26
N VAL A 77 8.37 -5.15 1.82
CA VAL A 77 8.32 -5.43 3.26
C VAL A 77 9.58 -6.16 3.74
N TYR A 78 10.05 -7.14 2.97
CA TYR A 78 11.29 -7.86 3.25
C TYR A 78 12.50 -6.93 3.22
N LYS A 79 12.61 -6.07 2.21
CA LYS A 79 13.69 -5.07 2.10
C LYS A 79 13.70 -4.13 3.31
N LEU A 80 12.54 -3.63 3.75
CA LEU A 80 12.44 -2.81 4.97
C LEU A 80 12.99 -3.55 6.20
N LYS A 81 12.58 -4.82 6.38
CA LYS A 81 13.07 -5.66 7.49
C LYS A 81 14.60 -5.84 7.46
N CYS A 82 15.20 -6.03 6.28
CA CYS A 82 16.66 -6.11 6.13
C CYS A 82 17.40 -4.85 6.61
N TYR A 83 16.75 -3.68 6.56
CA TYR A 83 17.29 -2.40 7.04
C TYR A 83 16.81 -2.04 8.46
N GLY A 84 16.13 -2.96 9.15
CA GLY A 84 15.55 -2.71 10.47
C GLY A 84 14.44 -1.63 10.46
N MET A 85 13.82 -1.40 9.31
CA MET A 85 12.71 -0.46 9.13
C MET A 85 11.37 -1.18 9.20
N GLY A 86 10.33 -0.47 9.66
CA GLY A 86 8.96 -0.96 9.68
C GLY A 86 8.07 -0.37 8.57
N LEU A 87 6.83 -0.82 8.55
CA LEU A 87 5.79 -0.35 7.63
C LEU A 87 4.54 0.02 8.42
N LEU A 88 3.94 1.16 8.10
CA LEU A 88 2.61 1.57 8.50
C LEU A 88 1.74 1.64 7.24
N LEU A 89 0.74 0.76 7.16
CA LEU A 89 -0.17 0.69 6.01
C LEU A 89 -1.43 1.51 6.31
N ASP A 90 -1.74 2.47 5.44
CA ASP A 90 -3.02 3.17 5.44
C ASP A 90 -4.16 2.24 5.02
N ILE A 91 -5.27 2.24 5.75
CA ILE A 91 -6.42 1.37 5.52
C ILE A 91 -7.73 2.16 5.52
N VAL A 92 -8.70 1.71 4.72
CA VAL A 92 -9.97 2.41 4.49
C VAL A 92 -11.15 1.53 4.90
N PRO A 93 -11.42 1.36 6.21
CA PRO A 93 -12.48 0.46 6.67
C PRO A 93 -13.89 1.05 6.55
N ASN A 94 -14.00 2.36 6.35
CA ASN A 94 -15.29 3.06 6.42
C ASN A 94 -16.13 2.94 5.14
N HIS A 95 -15.49 2.91 3.96
CA HIS A 95 -16.18 3.04 2.68
C HIS A 95 -15.46 2.30 1.55
N MET A 96 -16.20 2.06 0.47
CA MET A 96 -15.73 1.48 -0.79
C MET A 96 -16.30 2.27 -1.97
N ALA A 97 -15.72 2.09 -3.16
CA ALA A 97 -16.17 2.73 -4.38
C ALA A 97 -17.56 2.26 -4.78
N ALA A 98 -18.46 3.19 -5.10
CA ALA A 98 -19.75 2.93 -5.70
C ALA A 98 -19.59 2.86 -7.24
N SER A 99 -18.96 1.78 -7.72
CA SER A 99 -18.66 1.59 -9.15
C SER A 99 -18.87 0.13 -9.57
N PRO A 100 -19.04 -0.16 -10.88
CA PRO A 100 -19.12 -1.54 -11.38
C PRO A 100 -17.85 -2.37 -11.14
N GLU A 101 -16.73 -1.73 -10.82
CA GLU A 101 -15.48 -2.42 -10.48
C GLU A 101 -15.49 -3.04 -9.08
N ASN A 102 -16.43 -2.59 -8.23
CA ASN A 102 -16.69 -3.13 -6.90
C ASN A 102 -17.76 -4.22 -6.98
N PRO A 103 -17.39 -5.51 -6.81
CA PRO A 103 -18.33 -6.62 -6.92
C PRO A 103 -19.42 -6.61 -5.83
N TRP A 104 -19.20 -5.92 -4.71
CA TRP A 104 -20.20 -5.78 -3.64
C TRP A 104 -21.20 -4.66 -3.90
N TRP A 105 -20.91 -3.77 -4.85
CA TRP A 105 -21.82 -2.70 -5.26
C TRP A 105 -22.57 -3.05 -6.56
N ASP A 106 -21.95 -3.82 -7.45
CA ASP A 106 -22.56 -4.26 -8.69
C ASP A 106 -23.70 -5.27 -8.44
N GLU A 107 -24.93 -4.81 -8.68
CA GLU A 107 -26.19 -5.51 -8.40
C GLU A 107 -26.33 -6.81 -9.21
N HIS A 108 -25.58 -6.97 -10.30
CA HIS A 108 -25.59 -8.17 -11.12
C HIS A 108 -24.92 -9.40 -10.46
N ASN A 109 -24.24 -9.23 -9.32
CA ASN A 109 -23.60 -10.33 -8.59
C ASN A 109 -24.50 -11.03 -7.56
N PHE A 110 -25.76 -10.63 -7.39
CA PHE A 110 -26.69 -11.24 -6.43
C PHE A 110 -27.50 -12.43 -6.98
N ASP A 111 -27.42 -12.68 -8.29
CA ASP A 111 -28.20 -13.72 -8.99
C ASP A 111 -27.38 -14.96 -9.42
N ALA A 112 -26.19 -15.18 -8.82
CA ALA A 112 -25.30 -16.32 -9.12
C ALA A 112 -25.12 -17.29 -7.94
#